data_AF-A0A534KK63-F1
#
_entry.id   AF-A0A534KK63-F1
#
_cell.length_a   1.000
_cell.length_b   1.000
_cell.length_c   1.000
_cell.angle_alpha   90.00
_cell.angle_beta   90.00
_cell.angle_gamma   90.00
#
_symmetry.space_group_name_H-M   'P 1'
#
loop_
_entity.id
_entity.type
_entity.pdbx_description
1 polymer ?
#
loop_
_entity_poly.entity_id
_entity_poly.type
_entity_poly.pdbx_seq_one_letter_code
_entity_poly.pdbx_strand_id
1 'polypeptide(L)' 'MPYTYQGWTLYSRDVKLKKGPKVTIYFFSKRKPKSGKPMDEMPKNRKIGVNKRTGLPFLRKG' A
#
# COMPACT_ATOMS: atom_id res chain seq x y z
N MET A 1 -5.09 -14.73 -0.98
CA MET A 1 -5.33 -14.25 0.41
C MET A 1 -4.64 -12.91 0.51
N PRO A 2 -5.30 -11.86 1.02
CA PRO A 2 -4.71 -10.52 1.06
C PRO A 2 -3.36 -10.54 1.77
N TYR A 3 -2.37 -9.89 1.18
CA TYR A 3 -1.06 -9.72 1.79
C TYR A 3 -1.22 -8.90 3.08
N THR A 4 -0.78 -9.47 4.19
CA THR A 4 -0.79 -8.81 5.49
C THR A 4 0.61 -8.69 6.06
N TYR A 5 0.87 -7.58 6.74
CA TYR A 5 2.12 -7.30 7.42
C TYR A 5 1.80 -6.69 8.79
N GLN A 6 2.10 -7.42 9.87
CA GLN A 6 1.86 -6.95 11.25
C GLN A 6 0.42 -6.43 11.50
N GLY A 7 -0.58 -7.15 10.97
CA GLY A 7 -1.99 -6.76 11.08
C GLY A 7 -2.43 -5.64 10.14
N TRP A 8 -1.58 -5.21 9.21
CA TRP A 8 -1.93 -4.29 8.14
C TRP A 8 -2.11 -5.02 6.81
N THR A 9 -3.21 -4.76 6.10
CA THR A 9 -3.45 -5.34 4.78
C THR A 9 -2.95 -4.40 3.69
N LEU A 10 -2.30 -4.94 2.67
CA LEU A 10 -1.87 -4.19 1.50
C LEU A 10 -3.05 -3.98 0.53
N TYR A 11 -3.23 -2.73 0.12
CA TYR A 11 -4.21 -2.34 -0.88
C TYR A 11 -3.54 -1.60 -2.03
N SER A 12 -4.16 -1.67 -3.20
CA SER A 12 -3.84 -0.83 -4.35
C SER A 12 -5.06 -0.01 -4.78
N ARG A 13 -4.82 1.19 -5.30
CA ARG A 13 -5.86 1.96 -5.99
C ARG A 13 -5.26 2.84 -7.07
N ASP A 14 -6.00 3.02 -8.14
CA ASP A 14 -5.65 3.97 -9.19
C ASP A 14 -6.11 5.36 -8.77
N VAL A 15 -5.18 6.31 -8.85
CA VAL A 15 -5.45 7.72 -8.57
C VAL A 15 -5.06 8.55 -9.77
N LYS A 16 -5.90 9.53 -10.10
CA LYS A 16 -5.56 10.56 -11.07
C LYS A 16 -4.86 11.69 -10.34
N LEU A 17 -3.60 11.95 -10.68
CA LEU A 17 -2.87 13.08 -10.11
C LEU A 17 -3.43 14.40 -10.67
N LYS A 18 -3.42 15.48 -9.87
CA LYS A 18 -3.99 16.79 -10.25
C LYS A 18 -3.31 17.38 -11.50
N LYS A 19 -2.00 17.15 -11.65
CA LYS A 19 -1.19 17.56 -12.81
C LYS A 19 -0.32 16.38 -13.27
N GLY A 20 -0.93 15.25 -13.61
CA GLY A 20 -0.14 14.07 -14.01
C GLY A 20 -0.95 12.88 -14.48
N PRO A 21 -0.27 11.76 -14.80
CA PRO A 21 -0.92 10.55 -15.28
C PRO A 21 -1.76 9.89 -14.18
N LYS A 22 -2.60 8.94 -14.59
CA LYS A 22 -3.17 7.96 -13.66
C LYS A 22 -2.04 7.08 -13.16
N VAL A 23 -1.93 6.93 -11.84
CA VAL A 23 -0.92 6.08 -11.22
C VAL A 23 -1.59 5.15 -10.22
N THR A 24 -1.10 3.91 -10.15
CA THR A 24 -1.49 2.97 -9.11
C THR A 24 -0.66 3.24 -7.87
N ILE A 25 -1.32 3.59 -6.77
CA ILE A 25 -0.67 3.70 -5.46
C ILE A 25 -0.93 2.45 -4.64
N TYR A 26 0.03 2.15 -3.78
CA TYR A 26 -0.01 1.03 -2.85
C TYR A 26 0.05 1.58 -1.43
N PHE A 27 -0.78 1.06 -0.54
CA PHE A 27 -0.85 1.51 0.83
C PHE A 27 -1.31 0.41 1.77
N PHE A 28 -0.88 0.50 3.03
CA PHE A 28 -1.27 -0.42 4.09
C PHE A 28 -2.44 0.16 4.90
N SER A 29 -3.40 -0.68 5.28
CA SER A 29 -4.51 -0.30 6.15
C SER A 29 -4.91 -1.46 7.09
N LYS A 30 -5.16 -1.15 8.37
CA LYS A 30 -5.73 -2.12 9.33
C LYS A 30 -7.23 -2.34 9.15
N ARG A 31 -7.91 -1.40 8.51
CA ARG A 31 -9.37 -1.43 8.26
C ARG A 31 -9.65 -1.47 6.77
N LYS A 32 -10.84 -1.90 6.39
CA LYS A 32 -11.31 -1.83 5.00
C LYS A 32 -11.32 -0.36 4.54
N PRO A 33 -10.53 0.02 3.52
CA PRO A 33 -10.50 1.40 3.05
C PRO A 33 -11.76 1.74 2.27
N LYS A 34 -12.08 3.04 2.17
CA LYS A 34 -13.19 3.55 1.34
C LYS A 34 -13.01 3.24 -0.15
N SER A 35 -11.78 3.10 -0.60
CA SER A 35 -11.44 2.75 -1.98
C SER A 35 -10.14 1.95 -2.06
N GLY A 36 -10.03 1.15 -3.12
CA GLY A 36 -8.89 0.28 -3.38
C GLY A 36 -9.25 -1.20 -3.26
N LYS A 37 -8.39 -2.03 -3.84
CA LYS A 37 -8.52 -3.49 -3.85
C LYS A 37 -7.41 -4.09 -2.99
N PRO A 38 -7.71 -5.11 -2.16
CA PRO A 38 -6.66 -5.84 -1.47
C PRO A 38 -5.74 -6.49 -2.51
N MET A 39 -4.45 -6.50 -2.22
CA MET A 39 -3.47 -7.20 -3.04
C MET A 39 -3.06 -8.49 -2.35
N ASP A 40 -2.92 -9.57 -3.11
CA ASP A 40 -2.45 -10.86 -2.60
C ASP A 40 -0.92 -10.90 -2.46
N GLU A 41 -0.20 -10.07 -3.23
CA GLU A 41 1.27 -10.08 -3.29
C GLU A 41 1.89 -8.69 -3.23
N MET A 42 3.17 -8.65 -2.81
CA MET A 42 3.95 -7.41 -2.76
C MET A 42 4.45 -7.01 -4.16
N PRO A 43 4.39 -5.73 -4.55
CA PRO A 43 4.90 -5.28 -5.85
C PRO A 43 6.39 -5.57 -6.02
N LYS A 44 6.78 -5.96 -7.24
CA LYS A 44 8.18 -6.20 -7.61
C LYS A 44 9.06 -4.98 -7.31
N ASN A 45 10.30 -5.22 -6.85
CA ASN A 45 11.30 -4.20 -6.50
C ASN A 45 10.84 -3.20 -5.43
N ARG A 46 10.00 -3.62 -4.50
CA ARG A 46 9.64 -2.84 -3.32
C ARG A 46 9.98 -3.57 -2.04
N LYS A 47 10.38 -2.82 -1.02
CA LYS A 47 10.65 -3.31 0.34
C LYS A 47 9.68 -2.64 1.31
N ILE A 48 9.34 -3.32 2.39
CA ILE A 48 8.51 -2.76 3.46
C ILE A 48 9.42 -2.00 4.42
N GLY A 49 9.14 -0.70 4.59
CA GLY A 49 9.62 0.08 5.72
C GLY A 49 8.51 0.24 6.74
N VAL A 50 8.87 0.41 8.01
CA VAL A 50 7.90 0.72 9.08
C VAL A 50 8.25 2.09 9.65
N ASN A 51 7.25 2.98 9.72
CA ASN A 51 7.44 4.27 10.36
C ASN A 51 7.62 4.04 11.88
N LYS A 52 8.81 4.33 12.41
CA LYS A 52 9.14 4.11 13.83
C LYS A 52 8.22 4.87 14.80
N ARG A 53 7.64 6.00 14.39
CA ARG A 53 6.75 6.80 15.25
C ARG A 53 5.33 6.25 15.32
N THR A 54 4.80 5.70 14.23
CA THR A 54 3.38 5.31 14.12
C THR A 54 3.16 3.81 13.94
N GLY A 55 4.21 3.04 13.67
CA GLY A 55 4.13 1.63 13.28
C GLY A 55 3.50 1.41 11.90
N LEU A 56 3.25 2.47 11.12
CA LEU A 56 2.63 2.37 9.79
C LEU A 56 3.62 1.77 8.78
N PRO A 57 3.30 0.62 8.15
CA PRO A 57 4.10 0.08 7.08
C PRO A 57 3.92 0.91 5.80
N PHE A 58 5.00 1.06 5.05
CA PHE A 58 5.02 1.75 3.77
C PHE A 58 5.98 1.06 2.79
N LEU A 59 5.70 1.17 1.50
CA LEU A 59 6.58 0.62 0.48
C LEU A 59 7.68 1.61 0.12
N ARG A 60 8.94 1.16 0.17
CA ARG A 60 10.12 1.87 -0.34
C ARG A 60 10.58 1.23 -1.64
N LYS A 61 11.21 2.02 -2.51
CA LYS A 61 11.97 1.44 -3.63
C LYS A 61 13.08 0.55 -3.04
N GLY A 62 13.16 -0.68 -3.56
CA GLY A 62 14.07 -1.70 -3.10
C GLY A 62 15.52 -1.39 -3.39
#